data_AF-A0A9E6ZG79-F1
#
_entry.id   AF-A0A9E6ZG79-F1
#
_cell.length_a   1.000
_cell.length_b   1.000
_cell.length_c   1.000
_cell.angle_alpha   90.00
_cell.angle_beta   90.00
_cell.angle_gamma   90.00
#
_symmetry.space_group_name_H-M   'P 1'
#
loop_
_entity.id
_entity.type
_entity.pdbx_description
1 polymer ?
#
loop_
_entity_poly.entity_id
_entity_poly.type
_entity_poly.pdbx_seq_one_letter_code
_entity_poly.pdbx_strand_id
1 'polypeptide(L)'
;MAPFNRRESTCDAFRQTAALKVTLPWVTAEWERTTQMMGQDYWPYGIARNQATLTAAVQYSYEQGLISRLIPMEALFAESTLERFIV
;
A
#
# COMPACT_ATOMS: atom_id res chain seq x y z
N MET A 1 0.92 -15.17 -16.18
CA MET A 1 1.66 -13.88 -16.25
C MET A 1 1.36 -13.13 -14.96
N ALA A 2 2.34 -13.02 -14.05
CA ALA A 2 2.15 -12.29 -12.80
C ALA A 2 1.80 -10.82 -13.12
N PRO A 3 0.89 -10.17 -12.38
CA PRO A 3 0.52 -8.79 -12.66
C PRO A 3 1.76 -7.90 -12.62
N PHE A 4 1.98 -7.13 -13.68
CA PHE A 4 3.12 -6.23 -13.84
C PHE A 4 3.02 -5.09 -12.82
N ASN A 5 3.60 -5.27 -11.62
CA ASN A 5 3.53 -4.29 -10.55
C ASN A 5 4.63 -3.24 -10.70
N ARG A 6 4.38 -2.17 -11.48
CA ARG A 6 5.33 -1.06 -11.73
C ARG A 6 5.95 -0.50 -10.45
N ARG A 7 5.23 -0.57 -9.32
CA ARG A 7 5.71 -0.07 -8.04
C ARG A 7 6.85 -0.90 -7.48
N GLU A 8 6.77 -2.23 -7.53
CA GLU A 8 7.86 -3.12 -7.09
C GLU A 8 9.13 -2.85 -7.87
N SER A 9 9.03 -2.75 -9.20
CA SER A 9 10.18 -2.42 -10.06
C SER A 9 10.77 -1.03 -9.77
N THR A 10 9.93 -0.06 -9.37
CA THR A 10 10.38 1.29 -9.01
C THR A 10 11.05 1.31 -7.64
N CYS A 11 10.49 0.59 -6.66
CA CYS A 11 11.06 0.43 -5.33
C CYS A 11 12.42 -0.26 -5.37
N ASP A 12 12.56 -1.32 -6.17
CA ASP A 12 13.84 -1.97 -6.42
C ASP A 12 14.84 -1.03 -7.09
N ALA A 13 14.38 -0.14 -7.98
CA ALA A 13 15.22 0.85 -8.61
C ALA A 13 15.80 1.88 -7.61
N PHE A 14 15.15 2.13 -6.47
CA PHE A 14 15.70 2.98 -5.41
C PHE A 14 16.86 2.35 -4.65
N ARG A 15 17.05 1.02 -4.74
CA ARG A 15 18.25 0.35 -4.22
C ARG A 15 19.51 0.61 -5.06
N GLN A 16 19.36 1.14 -6.29
CA GLN A 16 20.52 1.36 -7.17
C GLN A 16 21.36 2.55 -6.66
N THR A 17 22.63 2.31 -6.36
CA THR A 17 23.59 3.34 -5.90
C THR A 17 24.31 4.07 -7.04
N ALA A 18 24.39 3.46 -8.23
CA ALA A 18 25.14 4.00 -9.37
C ALA A 18 24.39 5.08 -10.17
N ALA A 19 23.05 5.06 -10.17
CA ALA A 19 22.21 6.00 -10.90
C ALA A 19 20.88 6.22 -10.17
N LEU A 20 20.88 7.22 -9.27
CA LEU A 20 19.73 7.54 -8.43
C LEU A 20 18.55 7.99 -9.29
N LYS A 21 17.35 7.46 -9.00
CA LYS A 21 16.11 7.77 -9.75
C LYS A 21 15.42 9.05 -9.29
N VAL A 22 15.83 9.58 -8.13
CA VAL A 22 15.29 10.79 -7.50
C VAL A 22 16.42 11.61 -6.90
N THR A 23 16.16 12.89 -6.65
CA THR A 23 17.13 13.85 -6.11
C THR A 23 17.17 13.89 -4.58
N LEU A 24 16.48 12.97 -3.90
CA LEU A 24 16.46 12.90 -2.43
C LEU A 24 17.87 12.60 -1.90
N PRO A 25 18.45 13.45 -1.03
CA PRO A 25 19.73 13.18 -0.40
C PRO A 25 19.71 11.86 0.38
N TRP A 26 20.80 11.10 0.28
CA TRP A 26 20.97 9.80 0.98
C TRP A 26 19.83 8.79 0.75
N VAL A 27 19.17 8.84 -0.41
CA VAL A 27 18.01 7.99 -0.73
C VAL A 27 18.24 6.50 -0.46
N THR A 28 19.46 6.00 -0.66
CA THR A 28 19.80 4.58 -0.41
C THR A 28 19.77 4.25 1.09
N ALA A 29 20.34 5.11 1.93
CA ALA A 29 20.32 4.93 3.38
C ALA A 29 18.89 5.10 3.93
N GLU A 30 18.13 6.07 3.41
CA GLU A 30 16.72 6.25 3.79
C GLU A 30 15.84 5.07 3.36
N TRP A 31 16.10 4.51 2.17
CA TRP A 31 15.41 3.32 1.69
C TRP A 31 15.65 2.12 2.60
N GLU A 32 16.91 1.86 2.96
CA GLU A 32 17.29 0.77 3.86
C GLU A 32 16.65 0.93 5.24
N ARG A 33 16.77 2.13 5.83
CA ARG A 33 16.17 2.44 7.13
C ARG A 33 14.65 2.26 7.13
N THR A 34 13.98 2.75 6.09
CA THR A 34 12.52 2.64 5.94
C THR A 34 12.10 1.18 5.80
N THR A 35 12.80 0.42 4.97
CA THR A 35 12.50 -1.00 4.72
C THR A 35 12.73 -1.86 5.95
N GLN A 36 13.77 -1.57 6.74
CA GLN A 36 14.05 -2.26 7.99
C GLN A 36 12.96 -2.02 9.04
N MET A 37 12.38 -0.81 9.06
CA MET A 37 11.35 -0.43 10.02
C MET A 37 9.94 -0.91 9.59
N MET A 38 9.60 -0.75 8.32
CA MET A 38 8.23 -0.93 7.81
C MET A 38 8.01 -2.27 7.09
N GLY A 39 9.09 -3.00 6.77
CA GLY A 39 9.06 -4.20 5.93
C GLY A 39 9.21 -3.90 4.43
N GLN A 40 9.15 -4.94 3.59
CA GLN A 40 9.38 -4.83 2.14
C GLN A 40 8.13 -4.38 1.35
N ASP A 41 6.92 -4.71 1.81
CA ASP A 41 5.64 -4.29 1.19
C ASP A 41 4.82 -3.50 2.21
N TYR A 42 5.28 -2.30 2.52
CA TYR A 42 4.66 -1.44 3.54
C TYR A 42 3.34 -0.78 3.10
N TRP A 43 3.00 -0.86 1.81
CA TRP A 43 1.71 -0.41 1.27
C TRP A 43 1.12 -1.50 0.37
N PRO A 44 0.64 -2.63 0.90
CA PRO A 44 0.12 -3.68 0.04
C PRO A 44 -1.05 -3.15 -0.80
N TYR A 45 -1.18 -3.62 -2.05
CA TYR A 45 -2.28 -3.22 -2.92
C TYR A 45 -3.45 -4.19 -2.83
N GLY A 46 -4.66 -3.63 -2.90
CA GLY A 46 -5.91 -4.38 -2.94
C GLY A 46 -6.47 -4.77 -1.57
N ILE A 47 -7.74 -5.16 -1.57
CA ILE A 47 -8.52 -5.44 -0.35
C ILE A 47 -7.99 -6.67 0.38
N ALA A 48 -7.73 -7.77 -0.34
CA ALA A 48 -7.34 -9.05 0.26
C ALA A 48 -6.07 -8.92 1.12
N ARG A 49 -5.06 -8.19 0.65
CA ARG A 49 -3.82 -7.97 1.41
C ARG A 49 -3.99 -6.97 2.57
N ASN A 50 -5.02 -6.12 2.54
CA ASN A 50 -5.28 -5.09 3.54
C ASN A 50 -6.47 -5.44 4.47
N GLN A 51 -7.00 -6.66 4.40
CA GLN A 51 -8.24 -7.01 5.10
C GLN A 51 -8.19 -6.71 6.59
N ALA A 52 -7.10 -7.12 7.27
CA ALA A 52 -6.93 -6.87 8.70
C ALA A 52 -6.87 -5.36 9.02
N THR A 53 -6.12 -4.59 8.24
CA THR A 53 -5.97 -3.14 8.40
C THR A 53 -7.29 -2.41 8.19
N LEU A 54 -8.02 -2.74 7.10
CA LEU A 54 -9.31 -2.13 6.79
C LEU A 54 -10.37 -2.49 7.84
N THR A 55 -10.38 -3.74 8.31
CA THR A 55 -11.28 -4.18 9.38
C THR A 55 -11.03 -3.39 10.66
N ALA A 56 -9.77 -3.26 11.07
CA ALA A 56 -9.40 -2.47 12.23
C ALA A 56 -9.77 -0.99 12.07
N ALA A 57 -9.52 -0.40 10.88
CA ALA A 57 -9.88 0.98 10.60
C ALA A 57 -11.38 1.25 10.75
N VAL A 58 -12.23 0.37 10.21
CA VAL A 58 -13.70 0.47 10.37
C VAL A 58 -14.10 0.30 11.82
N GLN A 59 -13.54 -0.70 12.51
CA GLN A 59 -13.86 -0.99 13.90
C GLN A 59 -13.54 0.21 14.80
N TYR A 60 -12.31 0.74 14.74
CA TYR A 60 -11.92 1.88 15.54
C TYR A 60 -12.67 3.15 15.16
N SER A 61 -12.98 3.35 13.88
CA SER A 61 -13.80 4.48 13.46
C SER A 61 -15.20 4.45 14.05
N TYR A 62 -15.78 3.26 14.19
CA TYR A 62 -17.09 3.09 14.84
C TYR A 62 -16.99 3.31 16.36
N GLU A 63 -16.01 2.69 17.02
CA GLU A 63 -15.79 2.82 18.46
C GLU A 63 -15.52 4.28 18.88
N GLN A 64 -14.84 5.05 18.03
CA GLN A 64 -14.54 6.46 18.26
C GLN A 64 -15.68 7.41 17.81
N GLY A 65 -16.77 6.87 17.26
CA GLY A 65 -17.92 7.65 16.82
C GLY A 65 -17.70 8.47 15.53
N LEU A 66 -16.67 8.16 14.75
CA LEU A 66 -16.40 8.79 13.45
C LEU A 66 -17.40 8.34 12.38
N ILE A 67 -17.95 7.14 12.52
CA ILE A 67 -19.00 6.59 11.66
C ILE A 67 -20.18 6.09 12.50
N SER A 68 -21.40 6.24 11.97
CA SER A 68 -22.63 5.90 12.69
C SER A 68 -22.98 4.40 12.69
N ARG A 69 -22.28 3.59 11.89
CA ARG A 69 -22.48 2.14 11.78
C ARG A 69 -21.23 1.45 11.25
N LEU A 70 -21.10 0.16 11.52
CA LEU A 70 -20.09 -0.70 10.87
C LEU A 70 -20.41 -0.84 9.38
N ILE A 71 -19.39 -0.59 8.54
CA ILE A 71 -19.50 -0.68 7.08
C ILE A 71 -18.83 -2.00 6.63
N PRO A 72 -19.53 -2.86 5.87
CA PRO A 72 -18.92 -4.09 5.35
C PRO A 72 -17.81 -3.76 4.34
N MET A 73 -16.79 -4.60 4.27
CA MET A 73 -15.56 -4.32 3.53
C MET A 73 -15.79 -4.10 2.04
N GLU A 74 -16.76 -4.83 1.46
CA GLU A 74 -17.16 -4.75 0.06
C GLU A 74 -17.83 -3.41 -0.28
N ALA A 75 -18.44 -2.76 0.72
CA ALA A 75 -19.09 -1.46 0.56
C ALA A 75 -18.15 -0.28 0.84
N LEU A 76 -16.89 -0.52 1.25
CA LEU A 76 -15.91 0.54 1.47
C LEU A 76 -15.42 1.19 0.17
N PHE A 77 -15.55 0.47 -0.95
CA PHE A 77 -15.08 0.91 -2.24
C PHE A 77 -16.21 0.87 -3.27
N ALA A 78 -16.16 1.76 -4.26
CA ALA A 78 -17.09 1.71 -5.38
C ALA A 78 -16.82 0.43 -6.20
N GLU A 79 -17.87 -0.24 -6.67
CA GLU A 79 -17.77 -1.53 -7.37
C GLU A 79 -16.83 -1.48 -8.59
N SER A 80 -16.84 -0.37 -9.34
CA SER A 80 -15.96 -0.13 -10.48
C SER A 80 -14.46 -0.14 -10.14
N THR A 81 -14.10 0.03 -8.87
CA THR A 81 -12.70 0.00 -8.41
C THR A 81 -12.22 -1.42 -8.07
N LEU A 82 -13.14 -2.37 -7.94
CA LEU A 82 -12.87 -3.78 -7.73
C LEU A 82 -12.62 -4.52 -9.05
N GLU A 83 -13.09 -3.96 -10.16
CA GLU A 83 -12.90 -4.50 -11.50
C GLU A 83 -11.42 -4.43 -11.91
N ARG A 84 -10.87 -5.59 -12.28
CA ARG A 84 -9.51 -5.68 -12.81
C ARG A 84 -9.52 -5.28 -14.28
N PHE A 85 -9.21 -4.02 -14.58
CA PHE A 85 -8.94 -3.59 -15.95
C PHE A 85 -7.70 -4.33 -16.48
N ILE A 86 -7.91 -5.23 -17.44
CA ILE A 86 -6.84 -5.80 -18.25
C ILE A 86 -6.68 -4.84 -19.43
N VAL A 87 -5.62 -4.03 -19.40
CA VAL A 87 -5.16 -3.24 -20.55
C VAL A 87 -3.88 -3.86 -21.05
#